data_AF-A0AAQ2I6V8-F1
#
_entry.id   AF-A0AAQ2I6V8-F1
#
_cell.length_a   1.000
_cell.length_b   1.000
_cell.length_c   1.000
_cell.angle_alpha   90.00
_cell.angle_beta   90.00
_cell.angle_gamma   90.00
#
_symmetry.space_group_name_H-M   'P 1'
#
loop_
_entity.id
_entity.type
_entity.pdbx_description
1 polymer ?
#
loop_
_entity_poly.entity_id
_entity_poly.type
_entity_poly.pdbx_seq_one_letter_code
_entity_poly.pdbx_strand_id
1 'polypeptide(L)' 'MTYKYNPFWQRRIRETVRHALDVHPRLTALRVDLRLPDVPAATDAAVISRFINALKARIDAYQKRKHREGKRVHPTTLHY' A
#
# COMPACT_ATOMS: atom_id res chain seq x y z
N MET A 1 -3.23 18.15 -23.20
CA MET A 1 -2.30 17.00 -23.21
C MET A 1 -3.07 15.75 -22.82
N THR A 2 -3.19 14.77 -23.71
CA THR A 2 -3.87 13.49 -23.42
C THR A 2 -2.86 12.56 -22.75
N TYR A 3 -2.93 12.39 -21.43
CA TYR A 3 -2.06 11.46 -20.72
C TYR A 3 -2.42 10.02 -21.11
N LYS A 4 -1.51 9.33 -21.81
CA LYS A 4 -1.63 7.90 -22.10
C LYS A 4 -1.02 7.12 -20.93
N TYR A 5 -1.88 6.57 -20.08
CA TYR A 5 -1.45 5.67 -19.02
C TYR A 5 -0.87 4.37 -19.60
N ASN A 6 0.12 3.81 -18.93
CA ASN A 6 0.70 2.54 -19.33
C ASN A 6 -0.30 1.40 -19.06
N PRO A 7 -0.73 0.62 -20.08
CA PRO A 7 -1.75 -0.41 -19.93
C PRO A 7 -1.32 -1.56 -19.00
N PHE A 8 -0.02 -1.84 -18.90
CA PHE A 8 0.50 -2.84 -17.97
C PHE A 8 0.19 -2.46 -16.52
N TRP A 9 0.50 -1.23 -16.12
CA TRP A 9 0.25 -0.74 -14.75
C TRP A 9 -1.24 -0.61 -14.45
N GLN A 10 -2.06 -0.20 -15.42
CA GLN A 10 -3.51 -0.19 -15.26
C GLN A 10 -4.07 -1.60 -14.96
N ARG A 11 -3.58 -2.62 -15.69
CA ARG A 11 -4.00 -4.01 -15.44
C ARG A 11 -3.62 -4.46 -14.03
N ARG A 12 -2.38 -4.20 -13.60
CA ARG A 12 -1.90 -4.56 -12.25
C ARG A 12 -2.72 -3.91 -11.15
N ILE A 13 -2.97 -2.60 -11.25
CA ILE A 13 -3.80 -1.87 -10.26
C ILE A 13 -5.20 -2.47 -10.19
N ARG A 14 -5.82 -2.76 -11.34
CA ARG A 14 -7.15 -3.36 -11.40
C ARG A 14 -7.20 -4.75 -10.76
N GLU A 15 -6.19 -5.58 -11.00
CA GLU A 15 -6.07 -6.90 -10.38
C GLU A 15 -5.95 -6.80 -8.86
N THR A 16 -5.06 -5.92 -8.36
CA THR A 16 -4.90 -5.70 -6.91
C THR A 16 -6.21 -5.24 -6.26
N VAL A 17 -6.93 -4.31 -6.87
CA VAL A 17 -8.23 -3.83 -6.34
C VAL A 17 -9.27 -4.94 -6.32
N ARG A 18 -9.35 -5.77 -7.37
CA ARG A 18 -10.29 -6.91 -7.40
C ARG A 18 -10.00 -7.92 -6.30
N HIS A 19 -8.73 -8.31 -6.14
CA HIS A 19 -8.35 -9.24 -5.07
C HIS A 19 -8.62 -8.67 -3.67
N ALA A 20 -8.46 -7.37 -3.48
CA ALA A 20 -8.81 -6.72 -2.22
C ALA A 20 -10.33 -6.74 -1.98
N LEU A 21 -11.15 -6.56 -3.03
CA LEU A 21 -12.62 -6.60 -2.93
C LEU A 21 -13.15 -8.00 -2.60
N ASP A 22 -12.46 -9.05 -3.04
CA ASP A 22 -12.81 -10.44 -2.72
C ASP A 22 -12.70 -10.73 -1.21
N VAL A 23 -11.83 -10.00 -0.50
CA VAL A 23 -11.59 -10.17 0.95
C VAL A 23 -12.34 -9.13 1.77
N HIS A 24 -12.45 -7.90 1.26
CA HIS A 24 -13.00 -6.76 1.99
C HIS A 24 -14.04 -6.01 1.12
N PRO A 25 -15.35 -6.11 1.46
CA PRO A 25 -16.41 -5.48 0.65
C PRO A 25 -16.38 -3.95 0.69
N ARG A 26 -15.64 -3.35 1.64
CA ARG A 26 -15.38 -1.92 1.72
C ARG A 26 -13.87 -1.69 1.75
N LEU A 27 -13.36 -0.99 0.75
CA LEU A 27 -11.95 -0.69 0.60
C LEU A 27 -11.65 0.79 0.77
N THR A 28 -10.51 1.07 1.40
CA THR A 28 -9.86 2.39 1.35
C THR A 28 -8.63 2.26 0.47
N ALA A 29 -8.63 2.97 -0.67
CA ALA A 29 -7.47 3.01 -1.57
C ALA A 29 -6.61 4.23 -1.26
N LEU A 30 -5.30 4.02 -1.09
CA LEU A 30 -4.32 5.07 -0.86
C LEU A 30 -3.27 5.04 -1.98
N ARG A 31 -3.07 6.17 -2.65
CA ARG A 31 -1.95 6.37 -3.57
C ARG A 31 -0.81 7.02 -2.82
N VAL A 32 0.38 6.42 -2.89
CA VAL A 32 1.61 6.99 -2.33
C VAL A 32 2.64 7.12 -3.44
N ASP A 33 3.08 8.35 -3.68
CA ASP A 33 4.15 8.65 -4.63
C ASP A 33 5.46 8.85 -3.85
N LEU A 34 6.40 7.91 -3.99
CA LEU A 34 7.73 8.03 -3.39
C LEU A 34 8.59 8.97 -4.23
N ARG A 35 8.93 10.14 -3.67
CA ARG A 35 9.87 11.07 -4.28
C ARG A 35 11.27 10.77 -3.76
N LEU A 36 12.13 10.27 -4.64
CA LEU A 36 13.52 9.97 -4.32
C LEU A 36 14.41 11.15 -4.72
N PRO A 37 15.51 11.40 -3.99
CA PRO A 37 16.47 12.43 -4.39
C PRO A 37 17.09 12.07 -5.74
N ASP A 38 17.30 13.09 -6.58
CA ASP A 38 18.00 12.98 -7.86
C ASP A 38 19.52 12.92 -7.64
N VAL A 39 19.93 11.88 -6.94
CA VAL A 39 21.34 11.52 -6.77
C VAL A 39 21.57 10.24 -7.56
N PRO A 40 22.75 10.05 -8.17
CA PRO A 40 23.15 8.78 -8.76
C PRO A 40 23.43 7.76 -7.64
N ALA A 41 22.41 7.47 -6.84
CA ALA A 41 22.37 6.30 -5.99
C ALA A 41 22.05 5.11 -6.89
N ALA A 42 22.77 4.01 -6.69
CA ALA A 42 22.37 2.71 -7.20
C ALA A 42 20.86 2.56 -6.93
N THR A 43 20.06 2.44 -7.99
CA THR A 43 18.61 2.29 -7.88
C THR A 43 18.32 1.13 -6.96
N ASP A 44 17.92 1.46 -5.73
CA ASP A 44 17.66 0.47 -4.70
C ASP A 44 16.36 -0.24 -5.06
N ALA A 45 16.49 -1.38 -5.74
CA ALA A 45 15.37 -2.20 -6.20
C ALA A 45 14.43 -2.62 -5.05
N ALA A 46 14.88 -2.55 -3.79
CA ALA A 46 14.10 -2.90 -2.62
C ALA A 46 13.42 -1.70 -1.93
N VAL A 47 13.50 -0.47 -2.47
CA VAL A 47 12.91 0.73 -1.85
C VAL A 47 11.40 0.60 -1.63
N ILE A 48 10.66 0.09 -2.63
CA ILE A 48 9.22 -0.14 -2.52
C ILE A 48 8.94 -1.20 -1.44
N SER A 49 9.70 -2.29 -1.42
CA SER A 49 9.56 -3.36 -0.43
C SER A 49 9.80 -2.87 1.00
N ARG A 50 10.84 -2.06 1.23
CA ARG A 50 11.09 -1.46 2.55
C ARG A 50 9.97 -0.51 2.96
N PHE A 51 9.49 0.32 2.05
CA PHE A 51 8.35 1.20 2.30
C PHE A 51 7.12 0.40 2.74
N ILE A 52 6.75 -0.65 1.99
CA ILE A 52 5.59 -1.49 2.30
C ILE A 52 5.78 -2.24 3.62
N ASN A 53 6.98 -2.76 3.91
CA ASN A 53 7.27 -3.42 5.18
C ASN A 53 7.14 -2.47 6.38
N ALA A 54 7.66 -1.23 6.25
CA ALA A 54 7.49 -0.22 7.27
C ALA A 54 6.02 0.18 7.46
N LEU A 55 5.24 0.25 6.38
CA LEU A 55 3.81 0.53 6.44
C LEU A 55 3.05 -0.59 7.17
N LYS A 56 3.29 -1.86 6.84
CA LYS A 56 2.71 -3.01 7.54
C LYS A 56 3.01 -2.98 9.04
N ALA A 57 4.27 -2.77 9.40
CA ALA A 57 4.68 -2.69 10.80
C ALA A 57 3.96 -1.56 11.58
N ARG A 58 3.74 -0.41 10.93
CA ARG A 58 2.99 0.71 11.51
C ARG A 58 1.50 0.39 11.70
N ILE A 59 0.87 -0.30 10.74
CA ILE A 59 -0.51 -0.76 10.85
C ILE A 59 -0.65 -1.73 12.03
N ASP A 60 0.24 -2.73 12.12
CA ASP A 60 0.22 -3.71 13.20
C ASP A 60 0.40 -3.07 14.58
N ALA A 61 1.36 -2.14 14.70
CA ALA A 61 1.59 -1.40 15.94
C ALA A 61 0.36 -0.57 16.33
N TYR A 62 -0.27 0.09 15.36
CA TYR A 62 -1.49 0.88 15.57
C TYR A 62 -2.65 0.00 16.07
N GLN A 63 -2.89 -1.14 15.42
CA GLN A 63 -3.93 -2.09 15.81
C GLN A 63 -3.69 -2.63 17.23
N LYS A 64 -2.46 -3.06 17.53
CA LYS A 64 -2.07 -3.52 18.88
C LYS A 64 -2.31 -2.45 19.94
N ARG A 65 -1.98 -1.19 19.66
CA ARG A 65 -2.25 -0.07 20.57
C ARG A 65 -3.76 0.11 20.80
N LYS A 66 -4.57 0.07 19.75
CA LYS A 66 -6.03 0.19 19.86
C LYS A 66 -6.67 -0.95 20.66
N HIS A 67 -6.19 -2.17 20.49
CA HIS A 67 -6.60 -3.30 21.32
C HIS A 67 -6.28 -3.07 22.80
N ARG A 68 -5.08 -2.56 23.14
CA ARG A 68 -4.71 -2.22 24.52
C ARG A 68 -5.56 -1.11 25.12
N GLU A 69 -6.02 -0.17 24.29
CA GLU A 69 -6.97 0.89 24.68
C GLU A 69 -8.42 0.38 24.86
N GLY A 70 -8.69 -0.93 24.69
CA GLY A 70 -10.03 -1.50 24.74
C GLY A 70 -10.93 -1.10 23.55
N LYS A 71 -10.35 -0.53 22.49
CA LYS A 71 -11.10 -0.09 21.30
C LYS A 71 -11.32 -1.25 20.35
N ARG A 72 -12.48 -1.27 19.68
CA ARG A 72 -12.75 -2.23 18.61
C ARG A 72 -11.77 -2.01 17.46
N VAL A 73 -11.12 -3.08 17.03
CA VAL A 73 -10.26 -3.11 15.86
C VAL A 73 -10.80 -4.17 14.90
N HIS A 74 -11.01 -3.78 13.65
CA HIS A 74 -11.38 -4.70 12.59
C HIS A 74 -10.12 -5.28 11.95
N PRO A 75 -10.01 -6.61 11.78
CA PRO A 75 -8.95 -7.21 10.98
C PRO A 75 -8.94 -6.57 9.59
N THR A 76 -7.76 -6.15 9.11
CA THR A 76 -7.58 -5.51 7.81
C THR A 76 -6.27 -5.99 7.22
N THR A 77 -6.31 -6.43 5.96
CA THR A 77 -5.14 -6.88 5.21
C THR A 77 -4.72 -5.80 4.22
N LEU A 78 -3.43 -5.48 4.16
CA LEU A 78 -2.88 -4.57 3.16
C LEU A 78 -2.62 -5.31 1.84
N HIS A 79 -3.23 -4.83 0.76
CA HIS A 79 -2.99 -5.31 -0.61
C HIS A 79 -2.16 -4.26 -1.39
N TYR A 80 -1.10 -4.68 -2.09
CA TYR A 80 -0.21 -3.81 -2.87
C TYR A 80 0.26 -4.50 -4.16
#